data_AF-A0A418XT19-F1
#
_entry.id   AF-A0A418XT19-F1
#
_cell.length_a   1.000
_cell.length_b   1.000
_cell.length_c   1.000
_cell.angle_alpha   90.00
_cell.angle_beta   90.00
_cell.angle_gamma   90.00
#
_symmetry.space_group_name_H-M   'P 1'
#
loop_
_entity.id
_entity.type
_entity.pdbx_description
1 polymer ?
#
loop_
_entity_poly.entity_id
_entity_poly.type
_entity_poly.pdbx_seq_one_letter_code
_entity_poly.pdbx_strand_id
1 'polypeptide(L)'
;MGRNLDEVIKSLPADRQAKIAALSQKKVEEMIAHAATLTDFRKAVGKTQAEVAKVLGINQNAVSQLEKRSDTYVSTLRRFLKSLGMTLELSVVAKNGVRIDLPNFLPWNDAEVAASEPEAFASITTPPLAKAARNVAAKAPPAKKIATRKSSPGTTTKKTGASHKPVDIE
;
A
#
# COMPACT_ATOMS: atom_id res chain seq x y z
N MET A 1 0.06 28.26 -3.22
CA MET A 1 -0.24 26.93 -2.65
C MET A 1 -1.71 26.89 -2.26
N GLY A 2 -2.41 25.78 -2.50
CA GLY A 2 -3.81 25.63 -2.08
C GLY A 2 -3.93 25.47 -0.56
N ARG A 3 -5.04 25.95 0.02
CA ARG A 3 -5.35 25.76 1.45
C ARG A 3 -5.59 24.28 1.73
N ASN A 4 -5.08 23.74 2.84
CA ASN A 4 -5.41 22.38 3.25
C ASN A 4 -6.79 22.35 3.95
N LEU A 5 -7.41 21.16 4.03
CA LEU A 5 -8.75 21.01 4.60
C LEU A 5 -8.80 21.44 6.08
N ASP A 6 -7.75 21.13 6.85
CA ASP A 6 -7.67 21.44 8.27
C ASP A 6 -7.61 22.96 8.55
N GLU A 7 -6.88 23.72 7.73
CA GLU A 7 -6.82 25.19 7.79
C GLU A 7 -8.17 25.80 7.47
N VAL A 8 -8.88 25.25 6.47
CA VAL A 8 -10.22 25.70 6.12
C VAL A 8 -11.17 25.46 7.29
N ILE A 9 -11.17 24.28 7.89
CA ILE A 9 -12.04 23.97 9.04
C ILE A 9 -11.71 24.88 10.23
N LYS A 10 -10.43 25.09 10.55
CA LYS A 10 -9.99 25.97 11.66
C LYS A 10 -10.37 27.43 11.46
N SER A 11 -10.51 27.88 10.21
CA SER A 11 -10.93 29.26 9.90
C SER A 11 -12.44 29.52 10.11
N LEU A 12 -13.25 28.46 10.33
CA LEU A 12 -14.69 28.59 10.52
C LEU A 12 -15.05 28.94 11.98
N PRO A 13 -16.23 29.55 12.22
CA PRO A 13 -16.74 29.75 13.58
C PRO A 13 -16.94 28.44 14.35
N ALA A 14 -16.77 28.46 15.68
CA ALA A 14 -16.84 27.28 16.55
C ALA A 14 -18.13 26.46 16.36
N ASP A 15 -19.29 27.12 16.25
CA ASP A 15 -20.58 26.44 16.01
C ASP A 15 -20.59 25.65 14.71
N ARG A 16 -19.92 26.16 13.68
CA ARG A 16 -19.82 25.49 12.38
C ARG A 16 -18.80 24.34 12.44
N GLN A 17 -17.69 24.52 13.15
CA GLN A 17 -16.73 23.44 13.41
C GLN A 17 -17.39 22.26 14.13
N ALA A 18 -18.18 22.53 15.18
CA ALA A 18 -18.92 21.53 15.93
C ALA A 18 -19.94 20.77 15.06
N LYS A 19 -20.71 21.50 14.23
CA LYS A 19 -21.64 20.87 13.27
C LYS A 19 -20.91 20.00 12.25
N ILE A 20 -19.78 20.47 11.71
CA ILE A 20 -18.97 19.69 10.77
C ILE A 20 -18.43 18.42 11.43
N ALA A 21 -17.94 18.51 12.67
CA ALA A 21 -17.44 17.36 13.42
C ALA A 21 -18.54 16.33 13.69
N ALA A 22 -19.75 16.77 14.07
CA ALA A 22 -20.88 15.86 14.29
C ALA A 22 -21.33 15.18 12.99
N LEU A 23 -21.40 15.92 11.88
CA LEU A 23 -21.76 15.36 10.58
C LEU A 23 -20.68 14.41 10.04
N SER A 24 -19.40 14.74 10.22
CA SER A 24 -18.31 13.87 9.81
C SER A 24 -18.33 12.57 10.60
N GLN A 25 -18.47 12.62 11.93
CA GLN A 25 -18.60 11.43 12.78
C GLN A 25 -19.76 10.53 12.33
N LYS A 26 -20.94 11.12 12.11
CA LYS A 26 -22.10 10.36 11.60
C LYS A 26 -21.82 9.71 10.25
N LYS A 27 -21.11 10.40 9.36
CA LYS A 27 -20.74 9.85 8.05
C LYS A 27 -19.72 8.72 8.16
N VAL A 28 -18.74 8.84 9.05
CA VAL A 28 -17.77 7.77 9.34
C VAL A 28 -18.52 6.52 9.82
N GLU A 29 -19.44 6.67 10.78
CA GLU A 29 -20.23 5.56 11.32
C GLU A 29 -21.07 4.85 10.25
N GLU A 30 -21.76 5.62 9.40
CA GLU A 30 -22.52 5.09 8.26
C GLU A 30 -21.60 4.32 7.29
N MET A 31 -20.43 4.87 6.97
CA MET A 31 -19.47 4.22 6.07
C MET A 31 -18.88 2.94 6.67
N ILE A 32 -18.61 2.91 7.98
CA ILE A 32 -18.12 1.73 8.70
C ILE A 32 -19.20 0.63 8.72
N ALA A 33 -20.47 1.00 8.96
CA ALA A 33 -21.58 0.04 9.01
C ALA A 33 -21.77 -0.73 7.67
N HIS A 34 -21.35 -0.12 6.55
CA HIS A 34 -21.42 -0.72 5.22
C HIS A 34 -20.05 -1.19 4.69
N ALA A 35 -18.98 -1.11 5.49
CA ALA A 35 -17.64 -1.50 5.06
C ALA A 35 -17.51 -3.02 4.95
N ALA A 36 -17.05 -3.50 3.80
CA ALA A 36 -16.84 -4.94 3.54
C ALA A 36 -15.35 -5.29 3.41
N THR A 37 -14.50 -4.31 3.09
CA THR A 37 -13.07 -4.51 2.86
C THR A 37 -12.21 -3.61 3.74
N LEU A 38 -10.93 -3.98 3.93
CA LEU A 38 -9.95 -3.13 4.62
C LEU A 38 -9.81 -1.74 3.99
N THR A 39 -9.97 -1.66 2.67
CA THR A 39 -9.98 -0.39 1.93
C THR A 39 -11.16 0.47 2.37
N ASP A 40 -12.34 -0.13 2.55
CA ASP A 40 -13.56 0.60 2.95
C ASP A 40 -13.41 1.12 4.39
N PHE A 41 -12.95 0.28 5.31
CA PHE A 41 -12.66 0.71 6.69
C PHE A 41 -11.65 1.87 6.73
N ARG A 42 -10.55 1.78 5.96
CA ARG A 42 -9.55 2.85 5.90
C ARG A 42 -10.14 4.14 5.34
N LYS A 43 -10.91 4.07 4.25
CA LYS A 43 -11.56 5.23 3.63
C LYS A 43 -12.60 5.86 4.56
N ALA A 44 -13.36 5.03 5.29
CA ALA A 44 -14.36 5.50 6.23
C ALA A 44 -13.74 6.38 7.31
N VAL A 45 -12.57 6.03 7.85
CA VAL A 45 -11.84 6.86 8.83
C VAL A 45 -10.94 7.93 8.22
N GLY A 46 -10.98 8.12 6.89
CA GLY A 46 -10.24 9.16 6.19
C GLY A 46 -8.71 8.99 6.14
N LYS A 47 -8.18 7.80 6.43
CA LYS A 47 -6.72 7.56 6.45
C LYS A 47 -6.17 7.21 5.07
N THR A 48 -4.94 7.62 4.79
CA THR A 48 -4.19 7.20 3.60
C THR A 48 -3.46 5.87 3.83
N GLN A 49 -3.09 5.17 2.75
CA GLN A 49 -2.25 3.96 2.87
C GLN A 49 -0.90 4.28 3.52
N ALA A 50 -0.35 5.48 3.25
CA ALA A 50 0.91 5.93 3.83
C ALA A 50 0.81 6.16 5.36
N GLU A 51 -0.32 6.68 5.84
CA GLU A 51 -0.57 6.83 7.28
C GLU A 51 -0.70 5.47 7.97
N VAL A 52 -1.45 4.54 7.37
CA VAL A 52 -1.56 3.17 7.90
C VAL A 52 -0.20 2.46 7.90
N ALA A 53 0.57 2.60 6.82
CA ALA A 53 1.92 2.05 6.70
C ALA A 53 2.85 2.52 7.82
N LYS A 54 2.84 3.83 8.12
CA LYS A 54 3.62 4.43 9.22
C LYS A 54 3.25 3.84 10.57
N VAL A 55 1.95 3.69 10.87
CA VAL A 55 1.49 3.12 12.14
C VAL A 55 1.85 1.63 12.25
N LEU A 56 1.83 0.91 11.14
CA LEU A 56 2.17 -0.52 11.09
C LEU A 56 3.68 -0.80 11.00
N GLY A 57 4.52 0.21 10.74
CA GLY A 57 5.97 0.03 10.54
C GLY A 57 6.33 -0.73 9.25
N ILE A 58 5.44 -0.71 8.25
CA ILE A 58 5.65 -1.40 6.96
C ILE A 58 5.63 -0.40 5.80
N ASN A 59 6.02 -0.83 4.61
CA ASN A 59 5.98 0.03 3.43
C ASN A 59 4.54 0.18 2.88
N GLN A 60 4.27 1.29 2.16
CA GLN A 60 2.95 1.56 1.57
C GLN A 60 2.51 0.46 0.57
N ASN A 61 3.45 -0.09 -0.20
CA ASN A 61 3.15 -1.17 -1.15
C ASN A 61 2.63 -2.43 -0.43
N ALA A 62 3.15 -2.74 0.75
CA ALA A 62 2.71 -3.86 1.58
C ALA A 62 1.30 -3.63 2.12
N VAL A 63 0.94 -2.39 2.47
CA VAL A 63 -0.45 -2.03 2.80
C VAL A 63 -1.37 -2.24 1.58
N SER A 64 -0.95 -1.81 0.40
CA SER A 64 -1.71 -2.00 -0.84
C SER A 64 -1.93 -3.49 -1.16
N GLN A 65 -0.91 -4.33 -0.96
CA GLN A 65 -1.05 -5.78 -1.14
C GLN A 65 -1.93 -6.40 -0.06
N LEU A 66 -1.82 -5.93 1.19
CA LEU A 66 -2.65 -6.39 2.29
C LEU A 66 -4.14 -6.09 2.04
N GLU A 67 -4.47 -4.90 1.58
CA GLU A 67 -5.85 -4.48 1.27
C GLU A 67 -6.50 -5.29 0.13
N LYS A 68 -5.69 -5.93 -0.73
CA LYS A 68 -6.16 -6.73 -1.87
C LYS A 68 -6.34 -8.21 -1.56
N ARG A 69 -5.83 -8.69 -0.43
CA ARG A 69 -5.88 -10.13 -0.07
C ARG A 69 -7.29 -10.50 0.38
N SER A 70 -7.78 -11.63 -0.13
CA SER A 70 -9.06 -12.23 0.30
C SER A 70 -8.93 -13.01 1.61
N ASP A 71 -7.72 -13.45 1.97
CA ASP A 71 -7.43 -14.16 3.21
C ASP A 71 -6.21 -13.52 3.88
N THR A 72 -6.36 -13.22 5.17
CA THR A 72 -5.37 -12.52 5.99
C THR A 72 -5.35 -13.14 7.37
N TYR A 73 -4.15 -13.45 7.88
CA TYR A 73 -3.99 -13.91 9.25
C TYR A 73 -4.70 -12.94 10.22
N VAL A 74 -5.46 -13.51 11.16
CA VAL A 74 -6.24 -12.74 12.13
C VAL A 74 -5.38 -11.76 12.94
N SER A 75 -4.11 -12.11 13.19
CA SER A 75 -3.09 -11.22 13.79
C SER A 75 -2.89 -9.93 12.99
N THR A 76 -2.75 -10.06 11.67
CA THR A 76 -2.54 -8.94 10.74
C THR A 76 -3.79 -8.09 10.62
N LEU A 77 -4.97 -8.73 10.54
CA LEU A 77 -6.26 -8.03 10.53
C LEU A 77 -6.43 -7.18 11.80
N ARG A 78 -6.14 -7.75 12.99
CA ARG A 78 -6.17 -7.02 14.27
C ARG A 78 -5.23 -5.82 14.26
N ARG A 79 -3.97 -6.01 13.85
CA ARG A 79 -2.98 -4.90 13.80
C ARG A 79 -3.44 -3.79 12.84
N PHE A 80 -3.97 -4.15 11.68
CA PHE A 80 -4.53 -3.19 10.72
C PHE A 80 -5.71 -2.42 11.34
N LEU A 81 -6.70 -3.09 11.90
CA LEU A 81 -7.85 -2.46 12.55
C LEU A 81 -7.43 -1.58 13.74
N LYS A 82 -6.47 -2.04 14.55
CA LYS A 82 -5.88 -1.27 15.65
C LYS A 82 -5.19 0.01 15.14
N SER A 83 -4.54 -0.04 13.98
CA SER A 83 -3.96 1.16 13.34
C SER A 83 -5.02 2.19 12.93
N LEU A 84 -6.27 1.74 12.71
CA LEU A 84 -7.43 2.61 12.46
C LEU A 84 -8.12 3.05 13.76
N GLY A 85 -7.69 2.58 14.93
CA GLY A 85 -8.34 2.85 16.22
C GLY A 85 -9.54 1.94 16.51
N MET A 86 -9.64 0.80 15.83
CA MET A 86 -10.72 -0.17 16.02
C MET A 86 -10.23 -1.40 16.78
N THR A 87 -11.14 -2.04 17.51
CA THR A 87 -10.90 -3.33 18.17
C THR A 87 -11.55 -4.45 17.36
N LEU A 88 -10.85 -5.58 17.22
CA LEU A 88 -11.38 -6.77 16.57
C LEU A 88 -11.96 -7.71 17.62
N GLU A 89 -13.25 -8.03 17.50
CA GLU A 89 -13.92 -9.10 18.25
C GLU A 89 -14.29 -10.24 17.30
N LEU A 90 -14.18 -11.47 17.79
CA LEU A 90 -14.49 -12.68 17.03
C LEU A 90 -15.64 -13.43 17.68
N SER A 91 -16.53 -13.94 16.84
CA SER A 91 -17.68 -14.72 17.28
C SER A 91 -17.99 -15.81 16.27
N VAL A 92 -18.46 -16.96 16.77
CA VAL A 92 -18.97 -18.06 15.95
C VAL A 92 -20.49 -18.00 15.94
N VAL A 93 -21.11 -18.26 14.79
CA VAL A 93 -22.57 -18.41 14.69
C VAL A 93 -22.88 -19.89 14.52
N ALA A 94 -23.57 -20.46 15.52
CA ALA A 94 -24.02 -21.85 15.48
C ALA A 94 -25.21 -22.01 14.52
N LYS A 95 -25.50 -23.25 14.08
CA LYS A 95 -26.59 -23.54 13.13
C LYS A 95 -27.97 -23.10 13.63
N ASN A 96 -28.15 -23.01 14.94
CA ASN A 96 -29.37 -22.51 15.58
C ASN A 96 -29.41 -20.97 15.69
N GLY A 97 -28.46 -20.26 15.09
CA GLY A 97 -28.35 -18.81 15.12
C GLY A 97 -27.72 -18.25 16.40
N VAL A 98 -27.33 -19.09 17.36
CA VAL A 98 -26.68 -18.61 18.58
C VAL A 98 -25.28 -18.08 18.25
N ARG A 99 -25.05 -16.82 18.60
CA ARG A 99 -23.74 -16.18 18.52
C ARG A 99 -22.95 -16.50 19.79
N ILE A 100 -21.74 -17.03 19.62
CA ILE A 100 -20.83 -17.38 20.70
C ILE A 100 -19.58 -16.54 20.51
N ASP A 101 -19.33 -15.62 21.43
CA ASP A 101 -18.15 -14.78 21.39
C ASP A 101 -16.91 -15.58 21.79
N LEU A 102 -15.78 -15.24 21.18
CA LEU A 102 -14.49 -15.89 21.39
C LEU A 102 -13.50 -14.95 22.08
N PRO A 103 -13.74 -14.54 23.35
CA PRO A 103 -12.93 -13.54 24.03
C PRO A 103 -11.46 -13.96 24.19
N ASN A 104 -11.21 -15.27 24.29
CA ASN A 104 -9.89 -15.85 24.53
C ASN A 104 -9.22 -16.42 23.28
N PHE A 105 -9.80 -16.25 22.08
CA PHE A 105 -9.16 -16.78 20.88
C PHE A 105 -7.88 -16.03 20.51
N LEU A 106 -7.60 -14.88 21.12
CA LEU A 106 -6.38 -14.09 20.90
C LEU A 106 -5.90 -13.37 22.17
N PRO A 107 -5.30 -14.07 23.16
CA PRO A 107 -4.68 -13.45 24.32
C PRO A 107 -3.32 -12.83 23.94
N TRP A 108 -3.30 -11.90 22.99
CA TRP A 108 -2.12 -11.05 22.77
C TRP A 108 -2.16 -9.93 23.78
N ASN A 109 -1.56 -10.20 24.95
CA ASN A 109 -1.18 -9.18 25.90
C ASN A 109 -0.45 -8.06 25.16
N ASP A 110 -0.90 -6.82 25.34
CA ASP A 110 -0.24 -5.63 24.76
C ASP A 110 1.22 -5.46 25.24
N ALA A 111 1.69 -6.33 26.14
CA ALA A 111 3.06 -6.42 26.65
C ALA A 111 4.10 -6.99 25.65
N GLU A 112 3.72 -7.81 24.67
CA GLU A 112 4.69 -8.39 23.72
C GLU A 112 4.96 -7.52 22.47
N VAL A 113 4.12 -6.51 22.21
CA VAL A 113 4.25 -5.67 21.02
C VAL A 113 5.41 -4.67 21.13
N ALA A 114 5.96 -4.46 22.33
CA ALA A 114 7.16 -3.65 22.52
C ALA A 114 8.47 -4.38 22.16
N ALA A 115 8.46 -5.72 22.04
CA ALA A 115 9.67 -6.51 21.86
C ALA A 115 9.83 -7.16 20.46
N SER A 116 8.81 -7.11 19.59
CA SER A 116 8.92 -7.60 18.21
C SER A 116 8.97 -6.43 17.23
N GLU A 117 10.20 -6.01 16.90
CA GLU A 117 10.54 -5.08 15.82
C GLU A 117 9.93 -5.47 14.44
N PRO A 118 9.86 -4.53 13.48
CA PRO A 118 9.13 -4.64 12.21
C PRO A 118 9.53 -5.79 11.26
N GLU A 119 10.61 -6.51 11.55
CA GLU A 119 11.19 -7.58 10.72
C GLU A 119 10.25 -8.78 10.50
N ALA A 120 9.35 -9.08 11.46
CA ALA A 120 8.48 -10.26 11.37
C ALA A 120 7.46 -10.20 10.21
N PHE A 121 7.20 -9.02 9.63
CA PHE A 121 6.25 -8.89 8.52
C PHE A 121 6.81 -9.39 7.18
N ALA A 122 8.13 -9.30 6.94
CA ALA A 122 8.71 -9.73 5.67
C ALA A 122 8.56 -11.25 5.46
N SER A 123 8.77 -12.04 6.51
CA SER A 123 8.75 -13.51 6.43
C SER A 123 7.37 -14.14 6.29
N ILE A 124 6.29 -13.42 6.63
CA ILE A 124 4.91 -13.93 6.54
C ILE A 124 4.28 -13.63 5.16
N THR A 125 5.02 -12.95 4.26
CA THR A 125 4.52 -12.55 2.94
C THR A 125 4.85 -13.51 1.79
N THR A 126 5.66 -14.55 2.02
CA THR A 126 5.99 -15.55 0.99
C THR A 126 4.97 -16.72 0.96
N PRO A 127 4.31 -17.00 -0.18
CA PRO A 127 3.61 -18.27 -0.39
C PRO A 127 4.64 -19.42 -0.51
N PRO A 128 4.29 -20.68 -0.20
CA PRO A 128 5.18 -21.79 -0.47
C PRO A 128 5.19 -22.03 -1.99
N LEU A 129 6.29 -21.64 -2.65
CA LEU A 129 6.54 -22.04 -4.04
C LEU A 129 6.78 -23.55 -4.06
N ALA A 130 5.84 -24.32 -4.60
CA ALA A 130 6.02 -25.73 -4.88
C ALA A 130 7.26 -25.91 -5.78
N LYS A 131 8.27 -26.61 -5.27
CA LYS A 131 9.42 -27.07 -6.06
C LYS A 131 8.94 -28.16 -7.02
N ALA A 132 9.01 -27.89 -8.32
CA ALA A 132 9.18 -28.94 -9.32
C ALA A 132 10.48 -28.65 -10.09
N ALA A 133 11.49 -29.46 -9.78
CA ALA A 133 12.79 -29.45 -10.44
C ALA A 133 12.67 -29.87 -11.91
N ARG A 134 13.48 -29.26 -12.78
CA ARG A 134 14.13 -29.96 -13.89
C ARG A 134 15.42 -29.22 -14.29
N ASN A 135 16.53 -29.82 -13.89
CA ASN A 135 17.87 -29.56 -14.42
C ASN A 135 17.93 -30.05 -15.88
N VAL A 136 18.47 -29.24 -16.79
CA VAL A 136 19.27 -29.74 -17.91
C VAL A 136 20.48 -28.81 -18.08
N ALA A 137 21.65 -29.43 -18.02
CA ALA A 137 22.97 -28.82 -18.07
C ALA A 137 23.30 -28.22 -19.45
N ALA A 138 24.05 -27.12 -19.46
CA ALA A 138 24.84 -26.71 -20.63
C ALA A 138 26.24 -26.26 -20.20
N LYS A 139 27.21 -26.95 -20.79
CA LYS A 139 28.66 -26.96 -20.57
C LYS A 139 29.32 -25.86 -21.43
N ALA A 140 30.32 -25.16 -20.89
CA ALA A 140 31.24 -24.27 -21.62
C ALA A 140 32.63 -24.95 -21.79
N PRO A 141 33.64 -24.34 -22.46
CA PRO A 141 33.75 -23.67 -23.78
C PRO A 141 34.91 -24.33 -24.62
N PRO A 142 35.51 -23.74 -25.70
CA PRO A 142 36.61 -22.74 -25.54
C PRO A 142 36.82 -21.72 -26.70
N ALA A 143 37.81 -20.83 -26.51
CA ALA A 143 38.16 -19.60 -27.25
C ALA A 143 39.07 -19.76 -28.51
N LYS A 144 39.18 -18.70 -29.34
CA LYS A 144 40.46 -18.14 -29.87
C LYS A 144 40.33 -16.79 -30.63
N LYS A 145 41.42 -16.02 -30.57
CA LYS A 145 41.69 -14.61 -30.99
C LYS A 145 41.96 -14.42 -32.50
N ILE A 146 42.08 -13.14 -32.91
CA ILE A 146 42.96 -12.49 -33.95
C ILE A 146 42.11 -11.64 -34.94
N ALA A 147 42.45 -10.44 -35.43
CA ALA A 147 43.39 -9.34 -35.13
C ALA A 147 43.12 -8.20 -36.14
N THR A 148 43.38 -6.93 -35.75
CA THR A 148 43.76 -5.75 -36.60
C THR A 148 42.73 -5.21 -37.62
N ARG A 149 42.56 -3.90 -37.91
CA ARG A 149 43.57 -2.85 -38.19
C ARG A 149 42.90 -1.45 -38.35
N LYS A 150 43.65 -0.42 -37.94
CA LYS A 150 43.64 1.04 -38.26
C LYS A 150 42.70 1.59 -39.36
N SER A 151 42.00 2.71 -39.09
CA SER A 151 42.37 4.09 -39.53
C SER A 151 41.21 5.11 -39.37
N SER A 152 41.46 6.19 -38.63
CA SER A 152 40.80 7.53 -38.74
C SER A 152 41.39 8.28 -39.97
N PRO A 153 41.08 9.57 -40.28
CA PRO A 153 39.99 10.49 -39.89
C PRO A 153 39.40 11.34 -41.08
N GLY A 154 38.42 12.21 -40.84
CA GLY A 154 38.11 13.35 -41.73
C GLY A 154 36.80 14.09 -41.37
N THR A 155 36.86 15.20 -40.62
CA THR A 155 36.77 16.61 -41.11
C THR A 155 35.32 17.04 -41.38
N THR A 156 34.64 17.67 -40.40
CA THR A 156 34.31 19.12 -40.34
C THR A 156 33.79 19.73 -41.65
N THR A 157 32.58 20.29 -41.70
CA THR A 157 32.28 21.75 -41.56
C THR A 157 30.77 21.91 -41.80
N LYS A 158 29.95 22.45 -40.89
CA LYS A 158 29.63 23.86 -40.59
C LYS A 158 29.20 24.72 -41.80
N LYS A 159 27.99 25.28 -41.63
CA LYS A 159 27.53 26.67 -41.92
C LYS A 159 26.63 26.92 -43.14
N THR A 160 25.54 27.66 -42.82
CA THR A 160 24.77 28.64 -43.62
C THR A 160 24.01 28.12 -44.84
N GLY A 161 22.75 28.48 -45.12
CA GLY A 161 21.83 29.45 -44.53
C GLY A 161 20.62 29.64 -45.46
N ALA A 162 19.63 30.38 -44.97
CA ALA A 162 18.58 31.12 -45.67
C ALA A 162 17.38 30.39 -46.32
N SER A 163 16.21 30.82 -45.84
CA SER A 163 14.97 31.16 -46.58
C SER A 163 14.25 30.11 -47.42
N HIS A 164 13.02 29.77 -47.07
CA HIS A 164 11.81 30.41 -47.61
C HIS A 164 10.57 30.02 -46.81
N LYS A 165 9.52 30.85 -46.91
CA LYS A 165 8.36 30.99 -46.03
C LYS A 165 7.13 30.20 -46.60
N PRO A 166 5.89 30.43 -46.12
CA PRO A 166 5.00 29.46 -45.46
C PRO A 166 3.87 28.90 -46.34
N VAL A 167 3.10 27.94 -45.83
CA VAL A 167 1.75 27.62 -46.33
C VAL A 167 0.81 27.49 -45.13
N ASP A 168 0.01 28.54 -44.91
CA ASP A 168 -1.29 28.45 -44.25
C ASP A 168 -2.21 27.56 -45.11
N ILE A 169 -3.13 26.82 -44.48
CA ILE A 169 -4.54 26.72 -44.89
C ILE A 169 -5.30 26.04 -43.73
N GLU A 170 -6.43 26.67 -43.44
CA GLU A 170 -7.53 26.34 -42.51
C GLU A 170 -7.93 24.87 -42.39
#